data_AF-A0A970XKQ4-F1
#
_entry.id   AF-A0A970XKQ4-F1
#
_cell.length_a   1.000
_cell.length_b   1.000
_cell.length_c   1.000
_cell.angle_alpha   90.00
_cell.angle_beta   90.00
_cell.angle_gamma   90.00
#
_symmetry.space_group_name_H-M   'P 1'
#
loop_
_entity.id
_entity.type
_entity.pdbx_description
1 polymer ?
#
loop_
_entity_poly.entity_id
_entity_poly.type
_entity_poly.pdbx_seq_one_letter_code
_entity_poly.pdbx_strand_id
1 'polypeptide(L)'
;MAKVTNTKVPLKHYPAEFVKGFLKKRKVYDETIKIEKKDTLMIAHRGLSKIEKENTIPAFRLAGEHTYYGIECDVHRSKDGRYFIIHDENTKRVSGEDCIIEESTTERIRNIYLRDICGNASEQYIIPTLIEYVMICQKFKKVAVVEFKNHFEEQHILEMCEIIDREDCLCSTVFISFDLENLQAVRKKYPDQPVQYLSSSYHEGILELLKQNKMDLDIYHRELT
;
A
#
# COMPACT_ATOMS: atom_id res chain seq x y z
N MET A 1 9.64 -7.37 -21.14
CA MET A 1 10.07 -7.87 -19.81
C MET A 1 11.19 -7.00 -19.27
N ALA A 2 11.03 -6.53 -18.04
CA ALA A 2 12.10 -5.87 -17.29
C ALA A 2 13.29 -6.84 -17.14
N LYS A 3 14.52 -6.33 -17.27
CA LYS A 3 15.73 -7.13 -17.02
C LYS A 3 16.29 -6.76 -15.66
N VAL A 4 16.50 -7.76 -14.82
CA VAL A 4 17.23 -7.57 -13.57
C VAL A 4 18.71 -7.63 -13.91
N THR A 5 19.41 -6.50 -13.83
CA THR A 5 20.86 -6.49 -13.90
C THR A 5 21.38 -6.60 -12.47
N ASN A 6 22.30 -7.53 -12.18
CA ASN A 6 22.93 -7.68 -10.87
C ASN A 6 23.93 -6.55 -10.57
N THR A 7 23.57 -5.32 -10.91
CA THR A 7 24.33 -4.13 -10.55
C THR A 7 23.86 -3.70 -9.17
N LYS A 8 24.68 -3.98 -8.16
CA LYS A 8 24.47 -3.52 -6.78
C LYS A 8 24.53 -1.99 -6.77
N VAL A 9 23.43 -1.34 -6.38
CA VAL A 9 23.40 0.11 -6.20
C VAL A 9 23.44 0.40 -4.71
N PRO A 10 24.52 1.04 -4.21
CA PRO A 10 24.58 1.48 -2.83
C PRO A 10 23.51 2.55 -2.60
N LEU A 11 22.89 2.52 -1.42
CA LEU A 11 21.91 3.51 -0.98
C LEU A 11 22.59 4.87 -0.72
N LYS A 12 23.00 5.56 -1.79
CA LYS A 12 23.75 6.83 -1.75
C LYS A 12 22.88 8.07 -1.47
N HIS A 13 21.63 7.92 -1.04
CA HIS A 13 20.69 9.04 -0.85
C HIS A 13 20.27 9.27 0.61
N TYR A 14 20.88 8.57 1.56
CA TYR A 14 20.67 8.87 2.97
C TYR A 14 21.58 10.03 3.44
N PRO A 15 21.07 10.97 4.25
CA PRO A 15 21.90 11.94 4.95
C PRO A 15 23.05 11.24 5.68
N ALA A 16 24.26 11.81 5.64
CA ALA A 16 25.46 11.17 6.19
C ALA A 16 25.33 10.77 7.68
N GLU A 17 24.43 11.42 8.41
CA GLU A 17 24.11 11.15 9.81
C GLU A 17 23.27 9.87 9.99
N PHE A 18 22.36 9.59 9.04
CA PHE A 18 21.59 8.34 8.98
C PHE A 18 22.51 7.15 8.66
N VAL A 19 23.43 7.34 7.70
CA VAL A 19 24.39 6.29 7.28
C VAL A 19 25.36 5.90 8.41
N LYS A 20 25.87 6.87 9.19
CA LYS A 20 26.91 6.61 10.20
C LYS A 20 26.40 5.88 11.44
N GLY A 21 25.12 6.02 11.81
CA GLY A 21 24.53 5.39 13.00
C GLY A 21 23.59 4.21 12.69
N PHE A 22 22.77 4.31 11.65
CA PHE A 22 21.65 3.41 11.37
C PHE A 22 22.09 2.13 10.64
N LEU A 23 22.99 2.25 9.65
CA LEU A 23 23.45 1.11 8.83
C LEU A 23 24.57 0.31 9.50
N LYS A 24 25.46 0.95 10.28
CA LYS A 24 26.63 0.28 10.89
C LYS A 24 26.31 -0.78 11.94
N LYS A 25 25.12 -0.74 12.57
CA LYS A 25 24.68 -1.69 13.61
C LYS A 25 23.74 -2.77 13.08
N ARG A 26 23.23 -2.66 11.86
CA ARG A 26 22.12 -3.47 11.36
C ARG A 26 22.57 -4.17 10.08
N LYS A 27 22.46 -5.51 10.00
CA LYS A 27 22.60 -6.29 8.75
C LYS A 27 21.44 -5.97 7.78
N VAL A 28 21.22 -4.71 7.48
CA VAL A 28 20.10 -4.21 6.68
C VAL A 28 20.68 -3.85 5.31
N TYR A 29 20.18 -4.57 4.32
CA TYR A 29 20.58 -4.60 2.90
C TYR A 29 21.33 -3.35 2.42
N ASP A 30 22.67 -3.42 2.39
CA ASP A 30 23.56 -2.42 1.75
C ASP A 30 23.40 -2.38 0.21
N GLU A 31 22.51 -3.22 -0.35
CA GLU A 31 22.47 -3.54 -1.75
C GLU A 31 21.01 -3.55 -2.24
N THR A 32 20.65 -2.52 -3.01
CA THR A 32 19.48 -2.59 -3.88
C THR A 32 19.91 -3.03 -5.27
N ILE A 33 19.04 -3.75 -5.97
CA ILE A 33 19.31 -4.18 -7.35
C ILE A 33 18.67 -3.18 -8.30
N LYS A 34 19.44 -2.67 -9.26
CA LYS A 34 18.88 -1.84 -10.32
C LYS A 34 18.13 -2.71 -11.34
N ILE A 35 16.82 -2.51 -11.41
CA ILE A 35 15.96 -3.15 -12.41
C ILE A 35 15.88 -2.25 -13.64
N GLU A 36 16.24 -2.76 -14.81
CA GLU A 36 15.95 -2.12 -16.09
C GLU A 36 14.47 -2.35 -16.43
N LYS A 37 13.63 -1.46 -15.91
CA LYS A 37 12.17 -1.61 -15.97
C LYS A 37 11.55 -1.28 -17.33
N LYS A 38 12.27 -0.61 -18.24
CA LYS A 38 11.70 -0.04 -19.49
C LYS A 38 10.39 0.72 -19.16
N ASP A 39 9.29 0.33 -19.80
CA ASP A 39 7.96 0.93 -19.62
C ASP A 39 7.19 0.35 -18.43
N THR A 40 7.75 -0.62 -17.70
CA THR A 40 7.13 -1.16 -16.48
C THR A 40 7.09 -0.10 -15.38
N LEU A 41 5.89 0.08 -14.83
CA LEU A 41 5.62 0.93 -13.68
C LEU A 41 5.87 0.12 -12.40
N MET A 42 6.67 0.65 -11.49
CA MET A 42 7.04 -0.04 -10.26
C MET A 42 6.23 0.51 -9.10
N ILE A 43 5.51 -0.35 -8.39
CA ILE A 43 4.71 -0.01 -7.22
C ILE A 43 5.44 -0.50 -5.97
N ALA A 44 5.55 0.35 -4.95
CA ALA A 44 6.13 -0.01 -3.66
C ALA A 44 5.07 -0.67 -2.76
N HIS A 45 5.05 -2.00 -2.76
CA HIS A 45 4.11 -2.82 -1.98
C HIS A 45 4.25 -2.57 -0.48
N ARG A 46 3.20 -1.98 0.11
CA ARG A 46 3.09 -1.53 1.51
C ARG A 46 4.13 -0.47 1.88
N GLY A 47 4.50 0.38 0.93
CA GLY A 47 5.67 1.24 1.01
C GLY A 47 6.98 0.50 0.73
N LEU A 48 8.11 1.03 1.18
CA LEU A 48 9.41 0.34 1.05
C LEU A 48 9.60 -0.74 2.13
N SER A 49 8.65 -1.66 2.21
CA SER A 49 8.43 -2.64 3.30
C SER A 49 9.57 -3.64 3.55
N LYS A 50 10.52 -3.76 2.61
CA LYS A 50 11.74 -4.57 2.80
C LYS A 50 12.83 -3.85 3.61
N ILE A 51 12.77 -2.53 3.67
CA ILE A 51 13.74 -1.67 4.36
C ILE A 51 13.11 -1.02 5.60
N GLU A 52 11.83 -0.68 5.53
CA GLU A 52 11.04 -0.13 6.64
C GLU A 52 9.84 -1.00 6.99
N LYS A 53 9.17 -0.68 8.10
CA LYS A 53 7.96 -1.41 8.50
C LYS A 53 6.81 -1.16 7.52
N GLU A 54 6.28 -2.22 6.93
CA GLU A 54 5.13 -2.17 6.02
C GLU A 54 3.98 -1.31 6.56
N ASN A 55 3.26 -0.62 5.65
CA ASN A 55 2.08 0.17 5.99
C ASN A 55 2.31 1.23 7.09
N THR A 56 3.44 1.92 7.03
CA THR A 56 3.77 3.01 7.96
C THR A 56 4.19 4.27 7.24
N ILE A 57 4.06 5.42 7.92
CA ILE A 57 4.53 6.71 7.41
C ILE A 57 6.02 6.65 7.00
N PRO A 58 6.95 6.07 7.79
CA PRO A 58 8.33 5.86 7.36
C PRO A 58 8.47 5.09 6.05
N ALA A 59 7.76 3.96 5.89
CA ALA A 59 7.84 3.16 4.66
C ALA A 59 7.28 3.88 3.43
N PHE A 60 6.20 4.64 3.58
CA PHE A 60 5.61 5.42 2.50
C PHE A 60 6.48 6.62 2.10
N ARG A 61 7.01 7.35 3.09
CA ARG A 61 7.95 8.46 2.83
C ARG A 61 9.18 7.96 2.10
N LEU A 62 9.76 6.86 2.56
CA LEU A 62 10.93 6.28 1.91
C LEU A 62 10.60 5.87 0.47
N ALA A 63 9.47 5.22 0.21
CA ALA A 63 9.04 4.92 -1.16
C ALA A 63 8.86 6.20 -2.03
N GLY A 64 8.33 7.28 -1.44
CA GLY A 64 8.18 8.59 -2.07
C GLY A 64 9.50 9.23 -2.49
N GLU A 65 10.55 9.05 -1.69
CA GLU A 65 11.91 9.55 -1.94
C GLU A 65 12.65 8.75 -3.05
N HIS A 66 12.10 7.62 -3.48
CA HIS A 66 12.67 6.74 -4.50
C HIS A 66 11.91 6.80 -5.84
N THR A 67 12.43 6.11 -6.86
CA THR A 67 11.95 6.17 -8.26
C THR A 67 10.69 5.31 -8.53
N TYR A 68 9.93 4.95 -7.50
CA TYR A 68 8.68 4.22 -7.67
C TYR A 68 7.65 5.08 -8.38
N TYR A 69 6.81 4.44 -9.19
CA TYR A 69 5.67 5.07 -9.85
C TYR A 69 4.54 5.31 -8.85
N GLY A 70 4.21 4.25 -8.10
CA GLY A 70 3.17 4.28 -7.09
C GLY A 70 3.62 3.66 -5.78
N ILE A 71 2.81 3.85 -4.77
CA ILE A 71 2.93 3.24 -3.45
C ILE A 71 1.64 2.46 -3.26
N GLU A 72 1.71 1.26 -2.69
CA GLU A 72 0.53 0.47 -2.37
C GLU A 72 0.32 0.44 -0.86
N CYS A 73 -0.96 0.36 -0.46
CA CYS A 73 -1.37 0.20 0.92
C CYS A 73 -2.64 -0.65 1.07
N ASP A 74 -2.79 -1.24 2.26
CA ASP A 74 -3.92 -2.07 2.64
C ASP A 74 -4.89 -1.28 3.56
N VAL A 75 -6.14 -1.05 3.15
CA VAL A 75 -7.12 -0.27 3.96
C VAL A 75 -8.14 -1.15 4.69
N HIS A 76 -8.37 -0.82 5.96
CA HIS A 76 -9.42 -1.34 6.84
C HIS A 76 -10.24 -0.19 7.41
N ARG A 77 -11.44 -0.48 7.91
CA ARG A 77 -12.30 0.49 8.60
C ARG A 77 -12.40 0.16 10.09
N SER A 78 -12.29 1.15 10.96
CA SER A 78 -12.46 1.00 12.41
C SER A 78 -13.94 0.92 12.81
N LYS A 79 -14.19 0.52 14.06
CA LYS A 79 -15.54 0.47 14.65
C LYS A 79 -16.27 1.81 14.58
N ASP A 80 -15.53 2.90 14.75
CA ASP A 80 -16.03 4.28 14.72
C ASP A 80 -15.93 4.95 13.34
N GLY A 81 -15.70 4.18 12.28
CA GLY A 81 -15.82 4.62 10.89
C GLY A 81 -14.64 5.43 10.36
N ARG A 82 -13.43 5.22 10.88
CA ARG A 82 -12.20 5.78 10.31
C ARG A 82 -11.44 4.72 9.53
N TYR A 83 -10.73 5.15 8.49
CA TYR A 83 -9.98 4.25 7.60
C TYR A 83 -8.50 4.22 7.97
N PHE A 84 -7.99 3.03 8.24
CA PHE A 84 -6.64 2.76 8.73
C PHE A 84 -5.87 1.81 7.81
N ILE A 85 -4.56 1.96 7.80
CA ILE A 85 -3.67 1.30 6.85
C ILE A 85 -2.85 0.21 7.54
N ILE A 86 -3.21 -1.05 7.28
CA ILE A 86 -2.58 -2.25 7.83
C ILE A 86 -2.99 -3.48 7.01
N HIS A 87 -2.11 -4.47 6.89
CA HIS A 87 -2.41 -5.63 6.05
C HIS A 87 -3.40 -6.60 6.71
N ASP A 88 -3.09 -7.07 7.92
CA ASP A 88 -3.90 -8.08 8.60
C ASP A 88 -5.13 -7.43 9.25
N GLU A 89 -6.17 -8.23 9.53
CA GLU A 89 -7.34 -7.81 10.31
C GLU A 89 -7.00 -7.33 11.73
N ASN A 90 -5.87 -7.79 12.27
CA ASN A 90 -5.42 -7.48 13.62
C ASN A 90 -3.94 -7.07 13.68
N THR A 91 -3.54 -6.44 14.79
CA THR A 91 -2.18 -5.91 14.92
C THR A 91 -1.14 -6.93 15.39
N LYS A 92 -1.52 -8.19 15.68
CA LYS A 92 -0.69 -9.13 16.44
C LYS A 92 0.68 -9.38 15.81
N ARG A 93 0.72 -9.58 14.50
CA ARG A 93 1.96 -9.86 13.76
C ARG A 93 2.94 -8.69 13.77
N VAL A 94 2.43 -7.45 13.74
CA VAL A 94 3.22 -6.24 13.49
C VAL A 94 3.51 -5.42 14.75
N SER A 95 2.70 -5.53 15.81
CA SER A 95 2.92 -4.86 17.11
C SER A 95 3.21 -5.84 18.25
N GLY A 96 2.67 -7.06 18.18
CA GLY A 96 2.66 -8.04 19.29
C GLY A 96 1.45 -7.88 20.22
N GLU A 97 0.72 -6.78 20.12
CA GLU A 97 -0.59 -6.58 20.74
C GLU A 97 -1.68 -7.11 19.82
N ASP A 98 -2.67 -7.79 20.39
CA ASP A 98 -3.82 -8.25 19.62
C ASP A 98 -4.93 -7.20 19.67
N CYS A 99 -5.30 -6.68 18.51
CA CYS A 99 -6.31 -5.64 18.34
C CYS A 99 -6.89 -5.79 16.94
N ILE A 100 -8.15 -6.21 16.85
CA ILE A 100 -8.90 -6.32 15.60
C ILE A 100 -9.36 -4.92 15.19
N ILE A 101 -9.01 -4.49 13.98
CA ILE A 101 -9.22 -3.10 13.54
C ILE A 101 -10.71 -2.75 13.49
N GLU A 102 -11.53 -3.61 12.88
CA GLU A 102 -12.97 -3.37 12.70
C GLU A 102 -13.77 -3.35 14.01
N GLU A 103 -13.22 -3.94 15.06
CA GLU A 103 -13.84 -3.99 16.39
C GLU A 103 -13.33 -2.88 17.33
N SER A 104 -12.32 -2.12 16.89
CA SER A 104 -11.61 -1.15 17.72
C SER A 104 -11.91 0.30 17.32
N THR A 105 -11.85 1.21 18.29
CA THR A 105 -11.99 2.65 18.04
C THR A 105 -10.69 3.26 17.54
N THR A 106 -10.80 4.43 16.90
CA THR A 106 -9.66 5.26 16.49
C THR A 106 -8.70 5.51 17.65
N GLU A 107 -9.22 5.80 18.84
CA GLU A 107 -8.41 6.03 20.04
C GLU A 107 -7.57 4.79 20.40
N ARG A 108 -8.16 3.59 20.36
CA ARG A 108 -7.41 2.36 20.66
C ARG A 108 -6.35 2.10 19.59
N ILE A 109 -6.70 2.22 18.31
CA ILE A 109 -5.80 1.95 17.19
C ILE A 109 -4.60 2.91 17.20
N ARG A 110 -4.83 4.20 17.47
CA ARG A 110 -3.76 5.22 17.51
C ARG A 110 -2.79 5.07 18.68
N ASN A 111 -3.16 4.31 19.72
CA ASN A 111 -2.29 4.00 20.85
C ASN A 111 -1.44 2.73 20.64
N ILE A 112 -1.50 2.10 19.46
CA ILE A 112 -0.69 0.92 19.14
C ILE A 112 0.55 1.33 18.36
N TYR A 113 1.71 0.89 18.87
CA TYR A 113 2.98 1.05 18.18
C TYR A 113 3.38 -0.25 17.48
N LEU A 114 3.56 -0.17 16.17
CA LEU A 114 4.14 -1.21 15.36
C LEU A 114 5.64 -1.31 15.66
N ARG A 115 6.17 -2.51 15.52
CA ARG A 115 7.60 -2.77 15.68
C ARG A 115 8.31 -2.49 14.37
N ASP A 116 9.40 -1.74 14.41
CA ASP A 116 10.32 -1.55 13.28
C ASP A 116 10.91 -2.90 12.81
N ILE A 117 11.70 -2.88 11.74
CA ILE A 117 12.36 -4.08 11.22
C ILE A 117 13.38 -4.71 12.20
N CYS A 118 13.72 -4.02 13.29
CA CYS A 118 14.59 -4.48 14.36
C CYS A 118 13.83 -4.86 15.64
N GLY A 119 12.49 -4.80 15.63
CA GLY A 119 11.65 -5.17 16.77
C GLY A 119 11.36 -4.04 17.76
N ASN A 120 11.83 -2.81 17.51
CA ASN A 120 11.63 -1.65 18.39
C ASN A 120 10.32 -0.95 18.09
N ALA A 121 9.59 -0.56 19.14
CA ALA A 121 8.37 0.24 19.03
C ALA A 121 8.69 1.71 19.34
N SER A 122 8.10 2.64 18.58
CA SER A 122 8.15 4.08 18.88
C SER A 122 6.95 4.81 18.25
N GLU A 123 6.75 6.06 18.64
CA GLU A 123 5.70 6.95 18.13
C GLU A 123 5.72 7.16 16.60
N GLN A 124 6.85 6.87 15.94
CA GLN A 124 6.96 6.99 14.48
C GLN A 124 6.28 5.83 13.74
N TYR A 125 6.07 4.70 14.41
CA TYR A 125 5.52 3.48 13.84
C TYR A 125 4.08 3.26 14.31
N ILE A 126 3.24 4.27 14.13
CA ILE A 126 1.79 4.14 14.31
C ILE A 126 1.11 3.62 13.04
N ILE A 127 -0.10 3.09 13.19
CA ILE A 127 -0.97 2.71 12.06
C ILE A 127 -1.47 4.00 11.38
N PRO A 128 -1.11 4.26 10.11
CA PRO A 128 -1.56 5.45 9.39
C PRO A 128 -3.04 5.40 9.10
N THR A 129 -3.65 6.56 8.92
CA THR A 129 -4.96 6.70 8.30
C THR A 129 -4.85 6.78 6.79
N LEU A 130 -5.94 6.50 6.08
CA LEU A 130 -6.02 6.64 4.62
C LEU A 130 -5.58 8.05 4.17
N ILE A 131 -6.03 9.09 4.86
CA ILE A 131 -5.69 10.48 4.54
C ILE A 131 -4.19 10.77 4.69
N GLU A 132 -3.55 10.30 5.78
CA GLU A 132 -2.12 10.48 5.98
C GLU A 132 -1.29 9.80 4.88
N TYR A 133 -1.72 8.61 4.44
CA TYR A 133 -1.11 7.91 3.32
C TYR A 133 -1.27 8.67 2.00
N VAL A 134 -2.49 9.11 1.67
CA VAL A 134 -2.79 9.85 0.43
C VAL A 134 -2.00 11.14 0.35
N MET A 135 -1.91 11.89 1.45
CA MET A 135 -1.11 13.12 1.53
C MET A 135 0.38 12.87 1.27
N ILE A 136 0.92 11.71 1.69
CA ILE A 136 2.30 11.32 1.37
C ILE A 136 2.44 11.05 -0.13
N CYS A 137 1.53 10.28 -0.72
CA CYS A 137 1.52 10.04 -2.17
C CYS A 137 1.46 11.35 -2.96
N GLN A 138 0.56 12.27 -2.59
CA GLN A 138 0.42 13.59 -3.19
C GLN A 138 1.73 14.40 -3.11
N LYS A 139 2.31 14.50 -1.90
CA LYS A 139 3.55 15.24 -1.65
C LYS A 139 4.70 14.78 -2.54
N PHE A 140 4.84 13.47 -2.74
CA PHE A 140 5.89 12.87 -3.54
C PHE A 140 5.48 12.60 -5.00
N LYS A 141 4.28 13.06 -5.41
CA LYS A 141 3.71 12.88 -6.75
C LYS A 141 3.70 11.41 -7.19
N LYS A 142 3.28 10.54 -6.29
CA LYS A 142 3.14 9.09 -6.52
C LYS A 142 1.68 8.75 -6.77
N VAL A 143 1.46 7.73 -7.60
CA VAL A 143 0.15 7.10 -7.69
C VAL A 143 -0.13 6.35 -6.40
N ALA A 144 -1.27 6.62 -5.77
CA ALA A 144 -1.75 5.83 -4.65
C ALA A 144 -2.39 4.56 -5.20
N VAL A 145 -1.98 3.41 -4.69
CA VAL A 145 -2.61 2.11 -4.96
C VAL A 145 -3.24 1.66 -3.66
N VAL A 146 -4.56 1.55 -3.62
CA VAL A 146 -5.32 1.30 -2.38
C VAL A 146 -6.02 -0.05 -2.49
N GLU A 147 -5.59 -1.02 -1.68
CA GLU A 147 -6.24 -2.33 -1.57
C GLU A 147 -7.38 -2.28 -0.56
N PHE A 148 -8.61 -2.56 -1.00
CA PHE A 148 -9.72 -2.83 -0.11
C PHE A 148 -9.59 -4.25 0.46
N LYS A 149 -9.22 -4.37 1.74
CA LYS A 149 -8.90 -5.68 2.34
C LYS A 149 -10.08 -6.58 2.62
N ASN A 150 -11.19 -5.97 3.03
CA ASN A 150 -12.40 -6.66 3.41
C ASN A 150 -13.52 -6.32 2.42
N HIS A 151 -14.63 -7.04 2.51
CA HIS A 151 -15.86 -6.58 1.89
C HIS A 151 -16.32 -5.29 2.58
N PHE A 152 -16.62 -4.25 1.80
CA PHE A 152 -17.17 -3.00 2.30
C PHE A 152 -18.56 -2.77 1.74
N GLU A 153 -19.45 -2.25 2.59
CA GLU A 153 -20.69 -1.67 2.09
C GLU A 153 -20.40 -0.53 1.10
N GLU A 154 -21.23 -0.40 0.06
CA GLU A 154 -21.07 0.60 -1.01
C GLU A 154 -20.83 2.01 -0.45
N GLN A 155 -21.56 2.40 0.60
CA GLN A 155 -21.40 3.71 1.23
C GLN A 155 -19.99 3.99 1.78
N HIS A 156 -19.30 2.97 2.31
CA HIS A 156 -17.94 3.10 2.84
C HIS A 156 -16.91 3.21 1.72
N ILE A 157 -17.13 2.52 0.59
CA ILE A 157 -16.32 2.69 -0.63
C ILE A 157 -16.41 4.14 -1.13
N LEU A 158 -17.64 4.68 -1.19
CA LEU A 158 -17.86 6.06 -1.62
C LEU A 158 -17.23 7.07 -0.66
N GLU A 159 -17.35 6.86 0.65
CA GLU A 159 -16.70 7.71 1.65
C GLU A 159 -15.18 7.74 1.49
N MET A 160 -14.53 6.59 1.25
CA MET A 160 -13.10 6.53 0.97
C MET A 160 -12.73 7.30 -0.30
N CYS A 161 -13.50 7.15 -1.38
CA CYS A 161 -13.29 7.91 -2.61
C CYS A 161 -13.40 9.42 -2.36
N GLU A 162 -14.41 9.86 -1.59
CA GLU A 162 -14.62 11.28 -1.25
C GLU A 162 -13.55 11.83 -0.30
N ILE A 163 -12.98 11.02 0.59
CA ILE A 163 -11.80 11.39 1.39
C ILE A 163 -10.61 11.68 0.47
N ILE A 164 -10.37 10.80 -0.50
CA ILE A 164 -9.24 10.93 -1.44
C ILE A 164 -9.45 12.11 -2.41
N ASP A 165 -10.68 12.31 -2.89
CA ASP A 165 -11.03 13.38 -3.83
C ASP A 165 -10.93 14.77 -3.21
N ARG A 166 -11.22 14.91 -1.90
CA ARG A 166 -11.03 16.17 -1.17
C ARG A 166 -9.59 16.67 -1.14
N GLU A 167 -8.62 15.78 -1.33
CA GLU A 167 -7.20 16.12 -1.47
C GLU A 167 -6.75 16.18 -2.94
N ASP A 168 -7.69 16.24 -3.89
CA ASP A 168 -7.45 16.23 -5.35
C ASP A 168 -6.63 15.00 -5.82
N CYS A 169 -6.65 13.90 -5.05
CA CYS A 169 -5.80 12.73 -5.28
C CYS A 169 -6.50 11.59 -6.02
N LEU A 170 -7.82 11.67 -6.23
CA LEU A 170 -8.60 10.56 -6.79
C LEU A 170 -8.14 10.23 -8.22
N CYS A 171 -7.84 11.26 -9.04
CA CYS A 171 -7.30 11.09 -10.39
C CYS A 171 -5.92 10.40 -10.42
N SER A 172 -5.19 10.42 -9.31
CA SER A 172 -3.89 9.75 -9.12
C SER A 172 -3.99 8.50 -8.25
N THR A 173 -5.16 7.87 -8.19
CA THR A 173 -5.41 6.67 -7.37
C THR A 173 -5.86 5.48 -8.22
N VAL A 174 -5.34 4.29 -7.91
CA VAL A 174 -5.82 3.00 -8.43
C VAL A 174 -6.37 2.21 -7.25
N PHE A 175 -7.59 1.69 -7.37
CA PHE A 175 -8.17 0.81 -6.36
C PHE A 175 -7.98 -0.65 -6.74
N ILE A 176 -7.57 -1.48 -5.78
CA ILE A 176 -7.39 -2.92 -5.98
C ILE A 176 -8.18 -3.70 -4.93
N SER A 177 -8.65 -4.89 -5.26
CA SER A 177 -9.45 -5.70 -4.34
C SER A 177 -9.58 -7.14 -4.83
N PHE A 178 -9.57 -8.11 -3.91
CA PHE A 178 -9.97 -9.49 -4.19
C PHE A 178 -11.50 -9.66 -4.23
N ASP A 179 -12.23 -8.70 -3.65
CA ASP A 179 -13.67 -8.62 -3.69
C ASP A 179 -14.13 -7.78 -4.89
N LEU A 180 -14.89 -8.41 -5.79
CA LEU A 180 -15.40 -7.77 -7.00
C LEU A 180 -16.43 -6.67 -6.68
N GLU A 181 -17.25 -6.85 -5.64
CA GLU A 181 -18.34 -5.93 -5.30
C GLU A 181 -17.79 -4.57 -4.84
N ASN A 182 -16.65 -4.57 -4.12
CA ASN A 182 -15.92 -3.35 -3.77
C ASN A 182 -15.57 -2.53 -5.03
N LEU A 183 -15.04 -3.18 -6.07
CA LEU A 183 -14.63 -2.49 -7.30
C LEU A 183 -15.84 -2.08 -8.14
N GLN A 184 -16.91 -2.87 -8.12
CA GLN A 184 -18.18 -2.51 -8.76
C GLN A 184 -18.80 -1.27 -8.12
N ALA A 185 -18.71 -1.14 -6.80
CA ALA A 185 -19.13 0.06 -6.08
C ALA A 185 -18.37 1.32 -6.55
N VAL A 186 -17.04 1.22 -6.70
CA VAL A 186 -16.24 2.32 -7.30
C VAL A 186 -16.71 2.61 -8.72
N ARG A 187 -16.81 1.58 -9.58
CA ARG A 187 -17.16 1.71 -11.00
C ARG A 187 -18.54 2.32 -11.21
N LYS A 188 -19.51 2.03 -10.33
CA LYS A 188 -20.88 2.55 -10.37
C LYS A 188 -20.91 4.08 -10.20
N LYS A 189 -20.10 4.63 -9.30
CA LYS A 189 -20.03 6.08 -9.04
C LYS A 189 -19.03 6.79 -9.94
N TYR A 190 -17.88 6.17 -10.21
CA TYR A 190 -16.78 6.71 -10.98
C TYR A 190 -16.47 5.80 -12.18
N PRO A 191 -17.20 5.93 -13.30
CA PRO A 191 -17.14 5.01 -14.44
C PRO A 191 -15.77 4.85 -15.09
N ASP A 192 -14.87 5.82 -14.90
CA ASP A 192 -13.53 5.84 -15.49
C ASP A 192 -12.39 5.71 -14.45
N GLN A 193 -12.72 5.55 -13.15
CA GLN A 193 -11.70 5.40 -12.11
C GLN A 193 -10.87 4.13 -12.37
N PRO A 194 -9.53 4.19 -12.30
CA PRO A 194 -8.70 3.00 -12.41
C PRO A 194 -8.99 2.01 -11.28
N VAL A 195 -9.34 0.78 -11.65
CA VAL A 195 -9.53 -0.33 -10.70
C VAL A 195 -8.92 -1.61 -11.26
N GLN A 196 -8.31 -2.42 -10.39
CA GLN A 196 -7.74 -3.72 -10.74
C GLN A 196 -8.30 -4.80 -9.82
N TYR A 197 -8.84 -5.86 -10.41
CA TYR A 197 -9.27 -7.03 -9.67
C TYR A 197 -8.05 -7.89 -9.31
N LEU A 198 -7.88 -8.16 -8.01
CA LEU A 198 -6.84 -9.06 -7.52
C LEU A 198 -7.29 -10.50 -7.66
N SER A 199 -6.44 -11.33 -8.26
CA SER A 199 -6.70 -12.76 -8.38
C SER A 199 -5.47 -13.59 -8.04
N SER A 200 -5.68 -14.63 -7.24
CA SER A 200 -4.61 -15.56 -6.86
C SER A 200 -4.30 -16.59 -7.95
N SER A 201 -5.20 -16.80 -8.91
CA SER A 201 -5.04 -17.78 -9.99
C SER A 201 -5.87 -17.40 -11.22
N TYR A 202 -5.37 -17.78 -12.39
CA TYR A 202 -6.11 -17.59 -13.63
C TYR A 202 -7.16 -18.68 -13.79
N HIS A 203 -8.38 -18.29 -14.15
CA HIS A 203 -9.48 -19.22 -14.42
C HIS A 203 -10.27 -18.81 -15.67
N GLU A 204 -10.94 -19.78 -16.28
CA GLU A 204 -11.78 -19.54 -17.44
C GLU A 204 -12.90 -18.55 -17.08
N GLY A 205 -13.11 -17.55 -17.93
CA GLY A 205 -14.09 -16.49 -17.71
C GLY A 205 -13.57 -15.23 -17.03
N ILE A 206 -12.38 -15.23 -16.42
CA ILE A 206 -11.85 -14.03 -15.74
C ILE A 206 -11.75 -12.83 -16.68
N LEU A 207 -11.28 -13.02 -17.91
CA LEU A 207 -11.17 -11.92 -18.88
C LEU A 207 -12.54 -11.36 -19.29
N GLU A 208 -13.56 -12.21 -19.36
CA GLU A 208 -14.91 -11.78 -19.71
C GLU A 208 -15.54 -11.01 -18.55
N LEU A 209 -15.38 -11.49 -17.31
CA LEU A 209 -15.77 -10.80 -16.09
C LEU A 209 -15.17 -9.38 -16.04
N LEU A 210 -13.86 -9.27 -16.29
CA LEU A 210 -13.15 -7.99 -16.28
C LEU A 210 -13.63 -7.03 -17.37
N LYS A 211 -13.88 -7.53 -18.60
CA LYS A 211 -14.42 -6.72 -19.70
C LYS A 211 -15.82 -6.19 -19.37
N GLN A 212 -16.70 -7.04 -18.84
CA GLN A 212 -18.06 -6.66 -18.45
C GLN A 212 -18.07 -5.57 -17.38
N ASN A 213 -17.11 -5.63 -16.45
CA ASN A 213 -17.00 -4.67 -15.34
C ASN A 213 -16.04 -3.49 -15.62
N LYS A 214 -15.41 -3.45 -16.80
CA LYS A 214 -14.37 -2.48 -17.19
C LYS A 214 -13.25 -2.38 -16.15
N MET A 215 -12.63 -3.50 -15.81
CA MET A 215 -11.58 -3.58 -14.79
C MET A 215 -10.30 -4.17 -15.38
N ASP A 216 -9.16 -3.74 -14.85
CA ASP A 216 -7.87 -4.36 -15.14
C ASP A 216 -7.65 -5.57 -14.20
N LEU A 217 -6.62 -6.38 -14.48
CA LEU A 217 -6.25 -7.55 -13.67
C LEU A 217 -4.93 -7.28 -12.92
N ASP A 218 -4.93 -7.53 -11.62
CA ASP A 218 -3.71 -7.73 -10.83
C ASP A 218 -3.62 -9.23 -10.47
N ILE A 219 -2.57 -9.88 -10.97
CA ILE A 219 -2.36 -11.31 -10.82
C ILE A 219 -0.87 -11.61 -10.78
N TYR A 220 -0.51 -12.65 -10.04
CA TYR A 220 0.84 -13.16 -10.08
C TYR A 220 1.16 -13.69 -11.48
N HIS A 221 2.16 -13.11 -12.14
CA HIS A 221 2.48 -13.41 -13.55
C HIS A 221 2.67 -14.90 -13.88
N ARG A 222 3.04 -15.75 -12.91
CA ARG A 222 3.19 -17.20 -13.12
C ARG A 222 1.85 -17.94 -13.27
N GLU A 223 0.76 -17.32 -12.85
CA GLU A 223 -0.58 -17.86 -13.06
C GLU A 223 -1.05 -17.62 -14.51
N LEU A 224 -0.33 -16.80 -15.29
CA LEU A 224 -0.63 -16.51 -16.70
C LEU A 224 0.21 -17.33 -17.70
N THR A 225 1.18 -18.12 -17.22
CA THR A 225 2.19 -18.81 -18.04
C THR A 225 2.36 -20.26 -17.61
#